data_AF-A0A9D9PBU6-F1
#
_entry.id   AF-A0A9D9PBU6-F1
#
_cell.length_a   1.000
_cell.length_b   1.000
_cell.length_c   1.000
_cell.angle_alpha   90.00
_cell.angle_beta   90.00
_cell.angle_gamma   90.00
#
_symmetry.space_group_name_H-M   'P 1'
#
loop_
_entity.id
_entity.type
_entity.pdbx_description
1 polymer ?
#
loop_
_entity_poly.entity_id
_entity_poly.type
_entity_poly.pdbx_seq_one_letter_code
_entity_poly.pdbx_strand_id
1 'polypeptide(L)'
;KGSAPVPISHAEPITLTCPACGASHTAEIWQIVAPDERPDLVEQIRNGALHTVTCPQCDQTHTLDAPLLIFRPTAAPPILFSPAQQTTSEQDQQHAAALIRHPAPAPGRGVERRLARAGTGNRAAPDVASGFGR
;
A
#
# COMPACT_ATOMS: atom_id res chain seq x y z
N LYS A 1 -20.72 -8.60 19.17
CA LYS A 1 -20.61 -7.41 18.29
C LYS A 1 -19.19 -7.36 17.78
N GLY A 2 -18.95 -7.81 16.54
CA GLY A 2 -17.63 -7.71 15.92
C GLY A 2 -17.39 -6.24 15.56
N SER A 3 -16.38 -5.61 16.17
CA SER A 3 -15.88 -4.34 15.65
C SER A 3 -15.37 -4.61 14.24
N ALA A 4 -15.86 -3.86 13.26
CA ALA A 4 -15.22 -3.80 11.95
C ALA A 4 -13.74 -3.40 12.18
N PRO A 5 -12.80 -4.00 11.42
CA PRO A 5 -11.41 -3.58 11.50
C PRO A 5 -11.32 -2.08 11.16
N VAL A 6 -10.66 -1.33 12.03
CA VAL A 6 -10.37 0.08 11.77
C VAL A 6 -9.43 0.13 10.56
N PRO A 7 -9.69 0.98 9.55
CA PRO A 7 -8.81 1.11 8.39
C PRO A 7 -7.42 1.59 8.84
N ILE A 8 -6.36 1.01 8.28
CA ILE A 8 -4.97 1.44 8.51
C ILE A 8 -4.64 2.61 7.59
N SER A 9 -5.17 2.57 6.36
CA SER A 9 -4.94 3.60 5.36
C SER A 9 -5.60 4.92 5.79
N HIS A 10 -4.88 6.04 5.66
CA HIS A 10 -5.31 7.35 6.10
C HIS A 10 -5.10 8.41 5.02
N ALA A 11 -6.15 9.17 4.77
CA ALA A 11 -6.14 10.36 3.95
C ALA A 11 -6.57 11.57 4.78
N GLU A 12 -5.92 12.71 4.53
CA GLU A 12 -6.26 13.98 5.13
C GLU A 12 -6.95 14.87 4.09
N PRO A 13 -8.11 15.46 4.39
CA PRO A 13 -8.74 16.43 3.50
C PRO A 13 -7.98 17.76 3.58
N ILE A 14 -7.42 18.20 2.45
CA ILE A 14 -6.72 19.47 2.35
C ILE A 14 -7.42 20.40 1.35
N THR A 15 -7.39 21.69 1.64
CA THR A 15 -7.87 22.71 0.71
C THR A 15 -6.71 23.18 -0.15
N LEU A 16 -6.85 23.01 -1.47
CA LEU A 16 -5.85 23.34 -2.48
C LEU A 16 -6.36 24.46 -3.36
N THR A 17 -5.49 25.41 -3.67
CA THR A 17 -5.77 26.44 -4.67
C THR A 17 -5.04 26.07 -5.95
N CYS A 18 -5.78 25.90 -7.05
CA CYS A 18 -5.18 25.58 -8.34
C CYS A 18 -4.32 26.75 -8.84
N PRO A 19 -3.03 26.56 -9.15
CA PRO A 19 -2.18 27.63 -9.65
C PRO A 19 -2.53 28.07 -11.08
N ALA A 20 -3.26 27.25 -11.85
CA ALA A 20 -3.63 27.57 -13.21
C ALA A 20 -4.88 28.46 -13.32
N CYS A 21 -5.90 28.23 -12.51
CA CYS A 21 -7.18 28.98 -12.58
C CYS A 21 -7.52 29.74 -11.30
N GLY A 22 -6.78 29.55 -10.20
CA GLY A 22 -7.05 30.18 -8.90
C GLY A 22 -8.21 29.57 -8.11
N ALA A 23 -8.87 28.52 -8.61
CA ALA A 23 -9.99 27.90 -7.91
C ALA A 23 -9.51 27.09 -6.69
N SER A 24 -10.16 27.31 -5.55
CA SER A 24 -9.98 26.49 -4.35
C SER A 24 -10.90 25.27 -4.39
N HIS A 25 -10.34 24.10 -4.12
CA HIS A 25 -11.10 22.85 -4.00
C HIS A 25 -10.49 21.98 -2.90
N THR A 26 -11.30 21.07 -2.36
CA THR A 26 -10.83 20.09 -1.37
C THR A 26 -10.41 18.82 -2.09
N ALA A 27 -9.25 18.28 -1.70
CA ALA A 27 -8.75 16.99 -2.16
C ALA A 27 -8.30 16.14 -0.97
N GLU A 28 -8.37 14.83 -1.12
CA GLU A 28 -7.87 13.88 -0.12
C GLU A 28 -6.40 13.55 -0.41
N ILE A 29 -5.51 13.81 0.55
CA ILE A 29 -4.11 13.46 0.43
C ILE A 29 -3.78 12.22 1.27
N TRP A 30 -3.42 11.15 0.58
CA TRP A 30 -3.07 9.88 1.20
C TRP A 30 -1.68 9.96 1.84
N GLN A 31 -1.62 9.84 3.17
CA GLN A 31 -0.37 9.90 3.93
C GLN A 31 0.02 8.53 4.49
N ILE A 32 -0.94 7.65 4.76
CA ILE A 32 -0.70 6.27 5.20
C ILE A 32 -1.41 5.32 4.24
N VAL A 33 -0.68 4.36 3.69
CA VAL A 33 -1.25 3.34 2.78
C VAL A 33 -0.87 1.95 3.27
N ALA A 34 -1.88 1.12 3.53
CA ALA A 34 -1.70 -0.32 3.74
C ALA A 34 -2.00 -1.06 2.43
N PRO A 35 -1.00 -1.70 1.79
CA PRO A 35 -1.19 -2.36 0.51
C PRO A 35 -2.11 -3.58 0.59
N ASP A 36 -2.19 -4.21 1.77
CA ASP A 36 -3.10 -5.33 2.05
C ASP A 36 -4.57 -4.87 2.09
N GLU A 37 -4.82 -3.59 2.39
CA GLU A 37 -6.17 -3.00 2.48
C GLU A 37 -6.58 -2.31 1.17
N ARG A 38 -5.63 -1.62 0.52
CA ARG A 38 -5.85 -0.75 -0.64
C ARG A 38 -4.82 -1.03 -1.74
N PRO A 39 -4.94 -2.15 -2.48
CA PRO A 39 -4.05 -2.45 -3.60
C PRO A 39 -4.17 -1.43 -4.75
N ASP A 40 -5.31 -0.77 -4.88
CA ASP A 40 -5.56 0.32 -5.82
C ASP A 40 -4.62 1.52 -5.60
N LEU A 41 -4.38 1.90 -4.34
CA LEU A 41 -3.45 2.98 -3.99
C LEU A 41 -1.99 2.57 -4.27
N VAL A 42 -1.66 1.27 -4.18
CA VAL A 42 -0.32 0.76 -4.51
C VAL A 42 0.01 0.96 -5.98
N GLU A 43 -0.94 0.69 -6.87
CA GLU A 43 -0.73 0.94 -8.30
C GLU A 43 -0.56 2.45 -8.58
N GLN A 44 -1.30 3.31 -7.87
CA GLN A 44 -1.10 4.76 -7.97
C GLN A 44 0.28 5.20 -7.45
N ILE A 45 0.77 4.59 -6.36
CA ILE A 45 2.13 4.83 -5.84
C ILE A 45 3.17 4.43 -6.88
N ARG A 46 3.04 3.23 -7.48
CA ARG A 46 3.97 2.73 -8.50
C ARG A 46 4.03 3.61 -9.73
N ASN A 47 2.89 4.18 -10.12
CA ASN A 47 2.77 5.08 -11.26
C ASN A 47 3.12 6.54 -10.93
N GLY A 48 3.45 6.86 -9.67
CA GLY A 48 3.72 8.22 -9.21
C GLY A 48 2.49 9.14 -9.21
N ALA A 49 1.28 8.58 -9.21
CA ALA A 49 0.01 9.29 -9.36
C ALA A 49 -0.76 9.47 -8.04
N LEU A 50 -0.31 8.87 -6.93
CA LEU A 50 -1.03 8.92 -5.65
C LEU A 50 -1.27 10.35 -5.15
N HIS A 51 -0.28 11.22 -5.31
CA HIS A 51 -0.35 12.63 -4.92
C HIS A 51 -0.62 13.55 -6.11
N THR A 52 -1.15 12.99 -7.20
CA THR A 52 -1.53 13.74 -8.38
C THR A 52 -3.01 14.09 -8.31
N VAL A 53 -3.30 15.39 -8.23
CA VAL A 53 -4.66 15.92 -8.16
C VAL A 53 -5.02 16.63 -9.46
N THR A 54 -6.26 16.41 -9.92
CA THR A 54 -6.82 17.08 -11.10
C THR A 54 -7.78 18.16 -10.63
N CYS A 55 -7.56 19.39 -11.08
CA CYS A 55 -8.46 20.49 -10.76
C CYS A 55 -9.81 20.31 -11.47
N PRO A 56 -10.95 20.29 -10.76
CA PRO A 56 -12.27 20.09 -11.37
C PRO A 56 -12.79 21.32 -12.14
N GLN A 57 -12.02 22.41 -12.22
CA GLN A 57 -12.43 23.65 -12.89
C GLN A 57 -11.70 23.90 -14.22
N CYS A 58 -10.47 23.43 -14.35
CA CYS A 58 -9.65 23.66 -15.55
C CYS A 58 -8.95 22.39 -16.06
N ASP A 59 -9.24 21.23 -15.47
CA ASP A 59 -8.67 19.93 -15.79
C ASP A 59 -7.13 19.86 -15.71
N GLN A 60 -6.50 20.87 -15.09
CA GLN A 60 -5.07 20.89 -14.88
C GLN A 60 -4.68 19.93 -13.76
N THR A 61 -3.62 19.17 -14.03
CA THR A 61 -3.10 18.15 -13.13
C THR A 61 -1.87 18.69 -12.41
N HIS A 62 -1.82 18.51 -11.09
CA HIS A 62 -0.72 18.95 -10.26
C HIS A 62 -0.28 17.82 -9.32
N THR A 63 1.03 17.66 -9.15
CA THR A 63 1.59 16.75 -8.16
C THR A 63 1.84 17.51 -6.87
N LEU A 64 1.34 16.97 -5.76
CA LEU A 64 1.55 17.52 -4.43
C LEU A 64 2.79 16.89 -3.81
N ASP A 65 3.56 17.71 -3.10
CA ASP A 65 4.69 17.24 -2.32
C ASP A 65 4.22 16.90 -0.91
N ALA A 66 4.00 15.61 -0.64
CA ALA A 66 3.52 15.15 0.67
C ALA A 66 4.22 13.87 1.12
N PRO A 67 4.49 13.74 2.43
CA PRO A 67 5.10 12.54 2.97
C PRO A 67 4.14 11.34 2.87
N LEU A 68 4.69 10.17 2.58
CA LEU A 68 3.94 8.92 2.47
C LEU A 68 4.56 7.83 3.34
N LEU A 69 3.73 7.17 4.15
CA LEU A 69 4.08 5.99 4.92
C LEU A 69 3.34 4.77 4.37
N ILE A 70 4.08 3.74 3.98
CA ILE A 70 3.53 2.46 3.55
C ILE A 70 3.69 1.45 4.68
N PHE A 71 2.57 0.97 5.21
CA PHE A 71 2.54 0.02 6.31
C PHE A 71 2.25 -1.39 5.81
N ARG A 72 3.19 -2.32 6.00
CA ARG A 72 3.17 -3.68 5.46
C ARG A 72 3.35 -4.70 6.59
N PRO A 73 2.29 -5.04 7.35
CA PRO A 73 2.43 -5.87 8.55
C PRO A 73 2.97 -7.27 8.24
N THR A 74 2.79 -7.75 7.01
CA THR A 74 3.16 -9.08 6.55
C THR A 74 4.50 -9.14 5.80
N ALA A 75 5.13 -7.99 5.50
CA ALA A 75 6.34 -7.91 4.68
C ALA A 75 7.52 -7.27 5.42
N ALA A 76 8.76 -7.62 5.04
CA ALA A 76 9.98 -7.00 5.55
C ALA A 76 10.61 -6.07 4.48
N PRO A 77 10.92 -4.80 4.80
CA PRO A 77 10.64 -4.11 6.06
C PRO A 77 9.14 -3.77 6.25
N PRO A 78 8.64 -3.73 7.49
CA PRO A 78 7.22 -3.54 7.77
C PRO A 78 6.74 -2.10 7.53
N ILE A 79 7.66 -1.14 7.48
CA ILE A 79 7.36 0.26 7.22
C ILE A 79 8.32 0.75 6.14
N LEU A 80 7.77 1.43 5.13
CA LEU A 80 8.54 2.25 4.20
C LEU A 80 8.06 3.69 4.35
N PHE A 81 8.99 4.63 4.44
CA PHE A 81 8.70 6.06 4.50
C PHE A 81 9.30 6.73 3.26
N SER A 82 8.46 7.46 2.53
CA SER A 82 8.87 8.34 1.45
C SER A 82 8.72 9.78 1.94
N PRO A 83 9.84 10.51 2.12
CA PRO A 83 9.80 11.90 2.51
C PRO A 83 9.19 12.77 1.41
N ALA A 84 8.79 13.98 1.80
CA ALA A 84 8.53 15.05 0.84
C ALA A 84 9.87 15.48 0.19
N GLN A 85 9.83 15.99 -1.03
CA GLN A 85 11.01 16.35 -1.81
C GLN A 85 11.68 17.63 -1.31
N GLN A 86 10.94 18.51 -0.64
CA GLN A 86 11.43 19.81 -0.16
C GLN A 86 11.71 19.86 1.35
N THR A 87 11.95 18.71 1.99
CA THR A 87 12.21 18.61 3.44
C THR A 87 13.67 18.30 3.76
N THR A 88 14.14 18.81 4.90
CA THR A 88 15.44 18.45 5.48
C THR A 88 15.35 17.10 6.19
N SER A 89 16.49 16.44 6.43
CA SER A 89 16.51 15.16 7.16
C SER A 89 15.90 15.23 8.56
N GLU A 90 15.96 16.39 9.22
CA GLU A 90 15.33 16.59 10.53
C GLU A 90 13.80 16.70 10.40
N GLN A 91 13.32 17.42 9.39
CA GLN A 91 11.89 17.49 9.06
C GLN A 91 11.35 16.11 8.63
N ASP A 92 12.13 15.33 7.88
CA ASP A 92 11.79 13.96 7.50
C ASP A 92 11.57 13.08 8.73
N GLN A 93 12.46 13.17 9.72
CA GLN A 93 12.32 12.43 10.97
C GLN A 93 11.08 12.86 11.77
N GLN A 94 10.78 14.17 11.79
CA GLN A 94 9.59 14.70 12.45
C GLN A 94 8.30 14.22 11.75
N HIS A 95 8.27 14.26 10.42
CA HIS A 95 7.14 13.79 9.62
C HIS A 95 6.94 12.27 9.79
N ALA A 96 8.01 11.48 9.71
CA ALA A 96 7.94 10.04 9.95
C ALA A 96 7.42 9.74 11.36
N ALA A 97 7.94 10.43 12.39
CA ALA A 97 7.48 10.25 13.76
C ALA A 97 6.00 10.61 13.95
N ALA A 98 5.52 11.69 13.30
CA ALA A 98 4.11 12.07 13.33
C ALA A 98 3.21 11.00 12.70
N LEU A 99 3.59 10.46 11.54
CA LEU A 99 2.83 9.41 10.85
C LEU A 99 2.87 8.06 11.59
N ILE A 100 4.00 7.71 12.22
CA ILE A 100 4.11 6.50 13.06
C ILE A 100 3.26 6.63 14.32
N ARG A 101 3.19 7.83 14.88
CA ARG A 101 2.45 8.11 16.12
C ARG A 101 0.97 8.38 15.87
N HIS A 102 0.57 8.55 14.61
CA HIS A 102 -0.82 8.38 14.22
C HIS A 102 -1.25 6.98 14.65
N PRO A 103 -2.34 6.81 15.41
CA PRO A 103 -2.75 5.50 15.87
C PRO A 103 -3.07 4.62 14.67
N ALA A 104 -2.10 3.83 14.23
CA ALA A 104 -2.35 2.66 13.42
C ALA A 104 -3.21 1.72 14.29
N PRO A 105 -4.25 1.09 13.74
CA PRO A 105 -4.98 0.09 14.51
C PRO A 105 -4.00 -0.98 14.97
N ALA A 106 -4.14 -1.40 16.23
CA ALA A 106 -3.29 -2.42 16.82
C ALA A 106 -3.24 -3.64 15.88
N PRO A 107 -2.06 -4.25 15.63
CA PRO A 107 -1.99 -5.48 14.88
C PRO A 107 -2.87 -6.50 15.60
N GLY A 108 -3.96 -6.92 14.94
CA GLY A 108 -4.81 -7.98 15.43
C GLY A 108 -3.93 -9.21 15.68
N ARG A 109 -3.78 -9.61 16.95
CA ARG A 109 -3.16 -10.90 17.29
C ARG A 109 -4.07 -12.03 16.77
N GLY A 110 -3.53 -12.85 15.87
CA GLY A 110 -4.11 -14.11 15.39
C GLY A 110 -4.35 -14.08 13.88
N VAL A 111 -3.90 -15.06 13.07
CA VAL A 111 -3.77 -16.50 13.35
C VAL A 111 -2.65 -17.12 12.51
N GLU A 112 -1.76 -17.87 13.15
CA GLU A 112 -1.02 -18.92 12.48
C GLU A 112 -2.00 -19.95 11.92
N ARG A 113 -1.97 -20.22 10.61
CA ARG A 113 -2.51 -21.47 10.06
C ARG A 113 -1.87 -21.85 8.72
N ARG A 114 -0.81 -22.65 8.86
CA ARG A 114 -0.57 -23.92 8.14
C ARG A 114 -0.88 -23.88 6.62
N LEU A 115 0.14 -23.61 5.80
CA LEU A 115 0.17 -24.13 4.44
C LEU A 115 0.78 -25.53 4.45
N ALA A 116 -0.08 -26.47 4.09
CA ALA A 116 0.21 -27.86 3.88
C ALA A 116 1.34 -28.04 2.86
N ARG A 117 2.23 -28.99 3.14
CA ARG A 117 3.09 -29.59 2.11
C ARG A 117 2.17 -30.27 1.09
N ALA A 118 1.97 -29.62 -0.05
CA ALA A 118 1.42 -30.27 -1.23
C ALA A 118 2.41 -31.36 -1.68
N GLY A 119 1.89 -32.58 -1.81
CA GLY A 119 2.65 -33.72 -2.27
C GLY A 119 3.11 -33.54 -3.71
N THR A 120 4.41 -33.72 -3.93
CA THR A 120 4.95 -34.04 -5.23
C THR A 120 4.77 -35.54 -5.47
N GLY A 121 3.59 -35.91 -5.99
CA GLY A 121 3.45 -37.16 -6.73
C GLY A 121 4.10 -36.99 -8.09
N ASN A 122 5.25 -37.63 -8.31
CA ASN A 122 5.78 -37.82 -9.67
C ASN A 122 6.11 -39.30 -9.91
N ARG A 123 5.11 -39.99 -10.48
CA ARG A 123 5.18 -40.79 -11.72
C ARG A 123 6.51 -41.55 -11.95
N ALA A 124 6.51 -42.83 -11.59
CA ALA A 124 7.35 -43.85 -12.25
C ALA A 124 6.43 -44.72 -13.11
N ALA A 125 6.76 -44.82 -14.39
CA ALA A 125 6.04 -45.58 -15.41
C ALA A 125 6.16 -47.11 -15.19
N PRO A 126 5.18 -47.92 -15.64
CA PRO A 126 5.33 -49.37 -15.65
C PRO A 126 6.28 -49.82 -16.78
N ASP A 127 7.32 -50.56 -16.40
CA ASP A 127 8.20 -51.29 -17.29
C ASP A 127 7.43 -52.44 -17.98
N VAL A 128 7.54 -52.48 -19.29
CA VAL A 128 6.82 -53.38 -20.19
C VAL A 128 7.52 -54.74 -20.24
N ALA A 129 7.21 -55.63 -19.30
CA ALA A 129 7.58 -57.04 -19.42
C ALA A 129 6.51 -57.79 -20.24
N SER A 130 6.67 -57.84 -21.57
CA SER A 130 5.97 -58.80 -22.42
C SER A 130 6.94 -59.90 -22.83
N GLY A 131 6.82 -61.05 -22.17
CA GLY A 131 7.30 -62.34 -22.64
C GLY A 131 6.14 -63.17 -23.23
N PHE A 132 6.52 -64.23 -23.96
CA PHE A 132 5.73 -65.22 -24.71
C PHE A 132 5.29 -64.77 -26.12
N GLY A 133 5.58 -65.48 -27.22
CA GLY A 133 5.99 -66.86 -27.42
C GLY A 133 5.05 -67.51 -28.44
N ARG A 134 5.58 -67.91 -29.60
CA ARG A 134 5.13 -69.03 -30.44
C ARG A 134 6.15 -69.26 -31.56
#